data_AF-A0A7J8V175-F1
#
_entry.id   AF-A0A7J8V175-F1
#
_cell.length_a   1.000
_cell.length_b   1.000
_cell.length_c   1.000
_cell.angle_alpha   90.00
_cell.angle_beta   90.00
_cell.angle_gamma   90.00
#
_symmetry.space_group_name_H-M   'P 1'
#
loop_
_entity.id
_entity.type
_entity.pdbx_description
1 polymer ?
#
loop_
_entity_poly.entity_id
_entity_poly.type
_entity_poly.pdbx_seq_one_letter_code
_entity_poly.pdbx_strand_id
1 'polypeptide(L)'
;QFELTAQNVDLVLDDVRPYLIADGGNVDVLSVEDGIISLKLQVEAYLPLIFISGACESCPSSTTTMKMGIERVLKEKFGDAVKDIRQVYDDEQKETTVEAVNRHLDILRPAIKNYGGSVEVLSIEEGECVVSYTGPETIGSGIKAAIKEKFPDITNVELTG
;
A
#
# COMPACT_ATOMS: atom_id res chain seq x y z
N GLN A 1 -32.56 -13.72 10.12
CA GLN A 1 -31.64 -13.46 9.00
C GLN A 1 -31.70 -11.96 8.75
N PHE A 2 -30.58 -11.25 8.85
CA PHE A 2 -30.56 -9.80 8.70
C PHE A 2 -30.56 -9.43 7.21
N GLU A 3 -31.14 -8.27 6.88
CA GLU A 3 -31.01 -7.70 5.55
C GLU A 3 -29.56 -7.26 5.33
N LEU A 4 -29.03 -7.51 4.13
CA LEU A 4 -27.66 -7.14 3.80
C LEU A 4 -27.56 -5.62 3.59
N THR A 5 -27.34 -4.89 4.68
CA THR A 5 -27.12 -3.45 4.68
C THR A 5 -25.80 -3.12 5.37
N ALA A 6 -25.17 -2.00 5.00
CA ALA A 6 -23.91 -1.56 5.60
C ALA A 6 -23.99 -1.47 7.14
N GLN A 7 -25.12 -0.99 7.68
CA GLN A 7 -25.33 -0.90 9.13
C GLN A 7 -25.40 -2.27 9.81
N ASN A 8 -26.09 -3.24 9.22
CA ASN A 8 -26.16 -4.59 9.79
C ASN A 8 -24.80 -5.29 9.70
N VAL A 9 -24.08 -5.10 8.58
CA VAL A 9 -22.72 -5.63 8.41
C VAL A 9 -21.81 -5.03 9.48
N ASP A 10 -21.86 -3.72 9.71
CA ASP A 10 -21.07 -3.05 10.74
C ASP A 10 -21.38 -3.58 12.15
N LEU A 11 -22.65 -3.78 12.49
CA LEU A 11 -23.06 -4.39 13.76
C LEU A 11 -22.49 -5.79 13.95
N VAL A 12 -22.52 -6.63 12.91
CA VAL A 12 -21.93 -7.98 12.96
C VAL A 12 -20.41 -7.92 13.08
N LEU A 13 -19.79 -6.93 12.43
CA LEU A 13 -18.36 -6.71 12.53
C LEU A 13 -17.96 -6.22 13.92
N ASP A 14 -18.81 -5.47 14.62
CA ASP A 14 -18.53 -4.99 15.98
C ASP A 14 -18.26 -6.12 16.98
N ASP A 15 -18.98 -7.25 16.86
CA ASP A 15 -18.73 -8.47 17.65
C ASP A 15 -17.35 -9.12 17.35
N VAL A 16 -16.82 -8.94 16.13
CA VAL A 16 -15.52 -9.52 15.72
C VAL A 16 -14.35 -8.54 15.77
N ARG A 17 -14.61 -7.22 15.79
CA ARG A 17 -13.62 -6.16 16.00
C ARG A 17 -12.66 -6.43 17.16
N PRO A 18 -13.09 -6.86 18.37
CA PRO A 18 -12.15 -7.12 19.46
C PRO A 18 -11.15 -8.24 19.14
N TYR A 19 -11.55 -9.24 18.35
CA TYR A 19 -10.64 -10.31 17.90
C TYR A 19 -9.70 -9.81 16.81
N LEU A 20 -10.20 -9.02 15.85
CA LEU A 20 -9.38 -8.41 14.81
C LEU A 20 -8.33 -7.47 15.40
N ILE A 21 -8.71 -6.64 16.38
CA ILE A 21 -7.81 -5.72 17.08
C ILE A 21 -6.76 -6.49 17.87
N ALA A 22 -7.14 -7.61 18.51
CA ALA A 22 -6.18 -8.49 19.18
C ALA A 22 -5.14 -9.08 18.22
N ASP A 23 -5.52 -9.31 16.96
CA ASP A 23 -4.62 -9.77 15.90
C ASP A 23 -3.85 -8.62 15.21
N GLY A 24 -3.99 -7.37 15.67
CA GLY A 24 -3.28 -6.19 15.14
C GLY A 24 -3.89 -5.60 13.86
N GLY A 25 -5.19 -5.81 13.64
CA GLY A 25 -5.92 -5.24 12.51
C GLY A 25 -7.30 -4.73 12.91
N ASN A 26 -7.93 -3.96 12.04
CA ASN A 26 -9.30 -3.50 12.16
C ASN A 26 -9.96 -3.57 10.77
N VAL A 27 -11.29 -3.52 10.73
CA VAL A 27 -12.07 -3.59 9.50
C VAL A 27 -13.07 -2.45 9.47
N ASP A 28 -13.22 -1.83 8.31
CA ASP A 28 -14.19 -0.77 8.06
C ASP A 28 -15.06 -1.14 6.86
N VAL A 29 -16.36 -0.85 6.93
CA VAL A 29 -17.31 -1.17 5.86
C VAL A 29 -17.41 0.04 4.94
N LEU A 30 -16.92 -0.09 3.70
CA LEU A 30 -16.96 1.00 2.74
C LEU A 30 -18.33 1.11 2.06
N SER A 31 -18.82 0.00 1.51
CA SER A 31 -20.10 -0.05 0.80
C SER A 31 -20.60 -1.49 0.71
N VAL A 32 -21.91 -1.64 0.54
CA VAL A 32 -22.59 -2.92 0.35
C VAL A 32 -23.56 -2.79 -0.81
N GLU A 33 -23.22 -3.40 -1.95
CA GLU A 33 -23.96 -3.26 -3.21
C GLU A 33 -24.13 -4.61 -3.89
N ASP A 34 -25.35 -4.94 -4.33
CA ASP A 34 -25.66 -6.15 -5.11
C ASP A 34 -25.25 -7.51 -4.49
N GLY A 35 -25.04 -7.56 -3.17
CA GLY A 35 -24.51 -8.74 -2.48
C GLY A 35 -22.99 -8.74 -2.32
N ILE A 36 -22.32 -7.68 -2.77
CA ILE A 36 -20.88 -7.50 -2.69
C ILE A 36 -20.57 -6.54 -1.54
N ILE A 37 -19.84 -7.03 -0.55
CA ILE A 37 -19.40 -6.23 0.61
C ILE A 37 -17.98 -5.74 0.33
N SER A 38 -17.81 -4.43 0.27
CA SER A 38 -16.50 -3.80 0.18
C SER A 38 -16.00 -3.44 1.57
N LEU A 39 -14.93 -4.09 2.00
CA LEU A 39 -14.33 -3.91 3.31
C LEU A 39 -12.93 -3.33 3.16
N LYS A 40 -12.59 -2.36 4.00
CA LYS A 40 -11.24 -1.84 4.16
C LYS A 40 -10.63 -2.45 5.41
N LEU A 41 -9.59 -3.28 5.25
CA LEU A 41 -8.80 -3.71 6.39
C LEU A 41 -7.82 -2.60 6.75
N GLN A 42 -7.95 -2.04 7.95
CA GLN A 42 -6.98 -1.15 8.55
C GLN A 42 -6.00 -2.00 9.33
N VAL A 43 -4.78 -2.19 8.82
CA VAL A 43 -3.72 -2.80 9.62
C VAL A 43 -3.03 -1.65 10.35
N GLU A 44 -3.61 -1.24 11.49
CA GLU A 44 -2.94 -0.34 12.42
C GLU A 44 -1.82 -1.13 13.09
N ALA A 45 -0.61 -1.01 12.53
CA ALA A 45 0.63 -1.38 13.22
C ALA A 45 0.84 -0.43 14.42
N TYR A 46 -0.01 -0.52 15.43
CA TYR A 46 0.07 0.28 16.64
C TYR A 46 0.43 -0.59 17.84
N LEU A 47 1.72 -0.91 17.94
CA LEU A 47 2.41 -0.85 19.23
C LEU A 47 3.92 -0.63 19.01
N PRO A 48 4.48 0.55 19.33
CA PRO A 48 5.90 0.86 19.11
C PRO A 48 6.86 0.18 20.10
N LEU A 49 6.44 -0.85 20.85
CA LEU A 49 7.24 -1.42 21.93
C LEU A 49 7.08 -2.93 22.10
N ILE A 50 7.21 -3.72 21.01
CA ILE A 50 7.99 -4.95 21.06
C ILE A 50 8.26 -5.43 19.63
N PHE A 51 9.50 -5.22 19.18
CA PHE A 51 10.06 -5.92 18.02
C PHE A 51 10.26 -7.38 18.44
N ILE A 52 9.21 -8.21 18.38
CA ILE A 52 9.38 -9.64 18.17
C ILE A 52 9.11 -9.86 16.70
N SER A 53 10.18 -10.15 15.96
CA SER A 53 10.17 -10.63 14.59
C SER A 53 9.12 -11.73 14.43
N GLY A 54 7.92 -11.39 13.96
CA GLY A 54 6.81 -12.32 14.07
C GLY A 54 5.44 -11.81 13.66
N ALA A 55 5.33 -10.79 12.80
CA ALA A 55 4.11 -10.58 12.04
C ALA A 55 4.51 -9.98 10.71
N CYS A 56 4.33 -10.79 9.67
CA CYS A 56 4.91 -10.56 8.37
C CYS A 56 4.24 -9.37 7.67
N GLU A 57 4.89 -8.20 7.70
CA GLU A 57 4.57 -7.00 6.91
C GLU A 57 4.60 -7.25 5.38
N SER A 58 4.83 -8.47 4.91
CA SER A 58 4.91 -8.81 3.48
C SER A 58 4.59 -10.27 3.14
N CYS A 59 3.84 -11.02 3.97
CA CYS A 59 3.46 -12.38 3.61
C CYS A 59 2.04 -12.39 3.03
N PRO A 60 1.86 -12.69 1.73
CA PRO A 60 0.52 -12.88 1.13
C PRO A 60 -0.28 -14.03 1.76
N SER A 61 0.34 -14.80 2.67
CA SER A 61 -0.29 -15.89 3.39
C SER A 61 -1.09 -15.45 4.64
N SER A 62 -0.80 -14.30 5.26
CA SER A 62 -1.44 -13.89 6.54
C SER A 62 -2.75 -13.11 6.36
N THR A 63 -2.86 -12.30 5.31
CA THR A 63 -4.13 -11.63 4.93
C THR A 63 -5.22 -12.62 4.53
N THR A 64 -4.82 -13.79 4.01
CA THR A 64 -5.74 -14.85 3.59
C THR A 64 -6.55 -15.40 4.76
N THR A 65 -5.95 -15.59 5.94
CA THR A 65 -6.64 -16.16 7.13
C THR A 65 -7.67 -15.19 7.73
N MET A 66 -7.33 -13.91 7.85
CA MET A 66 -8.26 -12.89 8.38
C MET A 66 -9.45 -12.67 7.46
N LYS A 67 -9.22 -12.59 6.13
CA LYS A 67 -10.31 -12.46 5.14
C LYS A 67 -11.28 -13.64 5.21
N MET A 68 -10.78 -14.87 5.32
CA MET A 68 -11.62 -16.07 5.43
C MET A 68 -12.44 -16.08 6.72
N GLY A 69 -11.90 -15.59 7.84
CA GLY A 69 -12.64 -15.47 9.10
C GLY A 69 -13.82 -14.51 9.01
N ILE A 70 -13.58 -13.32 8.45
CA ILE A 70 -14.62 -12.30 8.26
C ILE A 70 -15.69 -12.79 7.28
N GLU A 71 -15.28 -13.41 6.15
CA GLU A 71 -16.21 -13.95 5.16
C GLU A 71 -17.11 -15.03 5.74
N ARG A 72 -16.56 -15.92 6.56
CA ARG A 72 -17.33 -16.97 7.23
C ARG A 72 -18.38 -16.39 8.16
N VAL A 73 -18.01 -15.43 9.03
CA VAL A 73 -18.96 -14.80 9.96
C VAL A 73 -20.07 -14.07 9.21
N LEU A 74 -19.74 -13.34 8.14
CA LEU A 74 -20.73 -12.64 7.33
C LEU A 74 -21.67 -13.62 6.60
N LYS A 75 -21.13 -14.69 6.00
CA LYS A 75 -21.97 -15.75 5.40
C LYS A 75 -22.84 -16.48 6.42
N GLU A 76 -22.36 -16.71 7.65
CA GLU A 76 -23.18 -17.33 8.71
C GLU A 76 -24.34 -16.42 9.18
N LYS A 77 -24.16 -15.10 9.15
CA LYS A 77 -25.20 -14.14 9.62
C LYS A 77 -26.17 -13.69 8.52
N PHE A 78 -25.69 -13.54 7.29
CA PHE A 78 -26.43 -13.00 6.15
C PHE A 78 -26.82 -14.06 5.12
N GLY A 79 -26.23 -15.25 5.16
CA GLY A 79 -26.52 -16.36 4.23
C GLY A 79 -26.21 -16.01 2.77
N ASP A 80 -27.05 -16.50 1.85
CA ASP A 80 -26.94 -16.29 0.39
C ASP A 80 -27.06 -14.83 -0.08
N ALA A 81 -27.38 -13.90 0.83
CA ALA A 81 -27.35 -12.47 0.50
C ALA A 81 -25.92 -12.00 0.19
N VAL A 82 -24.90 -12.64 0.79
CA VAL A 82 -23.47 -12.36 0.54
C VAL A 82 -23.01 -13.14 -0.68
N LYS A 83 -22.90 -12.45 -1.82
CA LYS A 83 -22.37 -13.03 -3.07
C LYS A 83 -20.86 -13.00 -3.11
N ASP A 84 -20.24 -11.90 -2.70
CA ASP A 84 -18.79 -11.69 -2.78
C ASP A 84 -18.30 -10.73 -1.70
N ILE A 85 -17.03 -10.87 -1.29
CA ILE A 85 -16.39 -9.96 -0.35
C ILE A 85 -15.09 -9.44 -0.93
N ARG A 86 -15.07 -8.13 -1.18
CA ARG A 86 -13.93 -7.42 -1.74
C ARG A 86 -13.19 -6.71 -0.64
N GLN A 87 -11.92 -7.08 -0.49
CA GLN A 87 -11.00 -6.33 0.32
C GLN A 87 -10.45 -5.20 -0.54
N VAL A 88 -10.82 -3.99 -0.18
CA VAL A 88 -10.21 -2.79 -0.70
C VAL A 88 -9.00 -2.51 0.18
N TYR A 89 -7.82 -2.69 -0.37
CA TYR A 89 -6.63 -2.12 0.22
C TYR A 89 -6.68 -0.62 -0.09
N ASP A 90 -6.25 0.21 0.86
CA ASP A 90 -5.61 1.46 0.44
C ASP A 90 -4.37 0.95 -0.32
N ASP A 91 -4.52 0.72 -1.61
CA ASP A 91 -3.42 1.00 -2.52
C ASP A 91 -3.19 2.46 -2.21
N GLU A 92 -2.22 2.75 -1.33
CA GLU A 92 -1.67 4.07 -1.26
C GLU A 92 -1.39 4.37 -2.73
N GLN A 93 -2.23 5.20 -3.35
CA GLN A 93 -1.87 5.97 -4.51
C GLN A 93 -0.71 6.80 -3.96
N LYS A 94 0.49 6.19 -3.95
CA LYS A 94 1.74 6.83 -3.58
C LYS A 94 1.99 7.77 -4.73
N GLU A 95 1.27 8.89 -4.69
CA GLU A 95 1.59 10.08 -5.43
C GLU A 95 3.10 10.22 -5.33
N THR A 96 3.77 10.20 -6.48
CA THR A 96 5.21 10.07 -6.51
C THR A 96 5.82 11.36 -5.97
N THR A 97 6.07 11.39 -4.66
CA THR A 97 6.60 12.56 -3.98
C THR A 97 8.11 12.63 -4.16
N VAL A 98 8.64 13.85 -4.16
CA VAL A 98 10.09 14.12 -4.18
C VAL A 98 10.81 13.32 -3.10
N GLU A 99 10.19 13.18 -1.94
CA GLU A 99 10.74 12.45 -0.80
C GLU A 99 10.87 10.94 -1.07
N ALA A 100 9.87 10.33 -1.69
CA ALA A 100 9.91 8.92 -2.05
C ALA A 100 11.01 8.62 -3.08
N VAL A 101 11.15 9.46 -4.10
CA VAL A 101 12.21 9.33 -5.10
C VAL A 101 13.58 9.59 -4.49
N ASN A 102 13.71 10.59 -3.63
CA ASN A 102 14.96 10.90 -2.93
C ASN A 102 15.43 9.74 -2.05
N ARG A 103 14.53 9.09 -1.31
CA ARG A 103 14.86 7.87 -0.54
C ARG A 103 15.35 6.73 -1.43
N HIS A 104 14.75 6.56 -2.61
CA HIS A 104 15.18 5.54 -3.55
C HIS A 104 16.57 5.84 -4.13
N LEU A 105 16.81 7.10 -4.50
CA LEU A 105 18.10 7.55 -5.03
C LEU A 105 19.22 7.52 -3.99
N ASP A 106 18.92 7.56 -2.68
CA ASP A 106 19.92 7.48 -1.62
C ASP A 106 20.78 6.20 -1.69
N ILE A 107 20.19 5.12 -2.19
CA ILE A 107 20.88 3.84 -2.42
C ILE A 107 21.88 3.96 -3.59
N LEU A 108 21.57 4.77 -4.60
CA LEU A 108 22.38 4.95 -5.81
C LEU A 108 23.42 6.07 -5.67
N ARG A 109 23.16 7.07 -4.82
CA ARG A 109 24.10 8.17 -4.49
C ARG A 109 25.53 7.71 -4.21
N PRO A 110 25.82 6.71 -3.37
CA PRO A 110 27.19 6.27 -3.13
C PRO A 110 27.86 5.74 -4.41
N ALA A 111 27.13 4.99 -5.25
CA ALA A 111 27.65 4.50 -6.52
C ALA A 111 27.95 5.65 -7.47
N ILE A 112 27.00 6.58 -7.62
CA ILE A 112 27.14 7.76 -8.49
C ILE A 112 28.34 8.62 -8.06
N LYS A 113 28.50 8.84 -6.74
CA LYS A 113 29.64 9.56 -6.17
C LYS A 113 30.97 8.84 -6.39
N ASN A 114 31.00 7.50 -6.33
CA ASN A 114 32.19 6.72 -6.66
C ASN A 114 32.60 6.88 -8.14
N TYR A 115 31.64 7.09 -9.04
CA TYR A 115 31.89 7.41 -10.45
C TYR A 115 32.15 8.90 -10.72
N GLY A 116 32.26 9.73 -9.67
CA GLY A 116 32.52 11.17 -9.79
C GLY A 116 31.30 11.99 -10.21
N GLY A 117 30.09 11.45 -10.02
CA GLY A 117 28.84 12.16 -10.27
C GLY A 117 28.08 12.55 -9.00
N SER A 118 27.02 13.32 -9.18
CA SER A 118 26.06 13.69 -8.13
C SER A 118 24.64 13.67 -8.68
N VAL A 119 23.67 13.33 -7.83
CA VAL A 119 22.24 13.29 -8.18
C VAL A 119 21.39 13.94 -7.08
N GLU A 120 20.46 14.80 -7.47
CA GLU A 120 19.53 15.51 -6.59
C GLU A 120 18.18 15.70 -7.30
N VAL A 121 17.06 15.45 -6.60
CA VAL A 121 15.72 15.65 -7.17
C VAL A 121 15.31 17.10 -6.94
N LEU A 122 14.90 17.80 -8.00
CA LEU A 122 14.46 19.19 -7.91
C LEU A 122 12.96 19.27 -7.64
N SER A 123 12.15 18.66 -8.52
CA SER A 123 10.69 18.69 -8.46
C SER A 123 10.10 17.47 -9.17
N ILE A 124 8.88 17.10 -8.78
CA ILE A 124 8.08 16.08 -9.46
C ILE A 124 6.66 16.65 -9.64
N GLU A 125 6.19 16.72 -10.87
CA GLU A 125 4.87 17.26 -11.22
C GLU A 125 4.23 16.38 -12.29
N GLU A 126 2.99 15.90 -12.04
CA GLU A 126 2.15 15.19 -13.02
C GLU A 126 2.84 14.05 -13.82
N GLY A 127 3.80 13.35 -13.20
CA GLY A 127 4.54 12.25 -13.84
C GLY A 127 5.80 12.68 -14.60
N GLU A 128 6.20 13.94 -14.49
CA GLU A 128 7.49 14.47 -14.90
C GLU A 128 8.40 14.66 -13.68
N CYS A 129 9.55 14.00 -13.70
CA CYS A 129 10.54 14.07 -12.62
C CYS A 129 11.78 14.80 -13.12
N VAL A 130 12.08 15.95 -12.49
CA VAL A 130 13.25 16.77 -12.80
C VAL A 130 14.33 16.47 -11.78
N VAL A 131 15.44 15.93 -12.26
CA VAL A 131 16.57 15.53 -11.43
C VAL A 131 17.82 16.27 -11.89
N SER A 132 18.50 16.94 -10.98
CA SER A 132 19.85 17.45 -11.21
C SER A 132 20.84 16.29 -11.14
N TYR A 133 21.46 15.96 -12.27
CA TYR A 133 22.45 14.91 -12.37
C TYR A 133 23.70 15.42 -13.10
N THR A 134 24.83 15.32 -12.42
CA THR A 134 26.15 15.62 -13.00
C THR A 134 26.96 14.33 -13.03
N GLY A 135 27.51 13.97 -14.18
CA GLY A 135 28.36 12.78 -14.31
C GLY A 135 28.32 12.16 -15.71
N PRO A 136 28.91 10.97 -15.90
CA PRO A 136 28.91 10.28 -17.18
C PRO A 136 27.50 9.87 -17.63
N GLU A 137 27.24 9.93 -18.94
CA GLU A 137 25.94 9.60 -19.55
C GLU A 137 25.47 8.16 -19.26
N THR A 138 26.43 7.24 -19.06
CA THR A 138 26.19 5.83 -18.74
C THR A 138 25.43 5.64 -17.43
N ILE A 139 25.66 6.52 -16.46
CA ILE A 139 25.00 6.46 -15.15
C ILE A 139 23.68 7.25 -15.19
N GLY A 140 23.62 8.33 -15.99
CA GLY A 140 22.38 9.09 -16.21
C GLY A 140 21.25 8.23 -16.76
N SER A 141 21.53 7.39 -17.77
CA SER A 141 20.52 6.46 -18.31
C SER A 141 20.06 5.43 -17.26
N GLY A 142 20.98 4.96 -16.40
CA GLY A 142 20.66 4.06 -15.29
C GLY A 142 19.76 4.69 -14.23
N ILE A 143 19.96 5.96 -13.90
CA ILE A 143 19.11 6.71 -12.96
C ILE A 143 17.69 6.86 -13.51
N LYS A 144 17.55 7.22 -14.80
CA LYS A 144 16.22 7.30 -15.45
C LYS A 144 15.50 5.95 -15.41
N ALA A 145 16.22 4.86 -15.72
CA ALA A 145 15.64 3.52 -15.69
C ALA A 145 15.21 3.10 -14.28
N ALA A 146 16.05 3.35 -13.26
CA ALA A 146 15.73 3.03 -11.87
C ALA A 146 14.48 3.77 -11.37
N ILE A 147 14.36 5.06 -11.69
CA ILE A 147 13.18 5.86 -11.32
C ILE A 147 11.94 5.31 -12.02
N LYS A 148 11.96 5.07 -13.33
CA LYS A 148 10.80 4.53 -14.07
C LYS A 148 10.42 3.12 -13.65
N GLU A 149 11.38 2.29 -13.25
CA GLU A 149 11.13 0.93 -12.77
C GLU A 149 10.46 0.95 -11.39
N LYS A 150 10.88 1.87 -10.51
CA LYS A 150 10.34 1.96 -9.16
C LYS A 150 9.04 2.76 -9.07
N PHE A 151 8.85 3.73 -9.97
CA PHE A 151 7.72 4.66 -9.99
C PHE A 151 7.07 4.61 -11.38
N PRO A 152 6.08 3.72 -11.61
CA PRO A 152 5.42 3.59 -12.91
C PRO A 152 4.59 4.83 -13.29
N ASP A 153 4.23 5.67 -12.32
CA ASP A 153 3.55 6.95 -12.53
C ASP A 153 4.45 8.00 -13.22
N ILE A 154 5.78 7.84 -13.15
CA ILE A 154 6.72 8.75 -13.82
C ILE A 154 6.85 8.34 -15.29
N THR A 155 6.22 9.13 -16.15
CA THR A 155 6.28 8.94 -17.60
C THR A 155 7.57 9.52 -18.19
N ASN A 156 8.04 10.66 -17.66
CA ASN A 156 9.22 11.36 -18.14
C ASN A 156 10.21 11.67 -17.00
N VAL A 157 11.50 11.47 -17.28
CA VAL A 157 12.58 11.83 -16.35
C VAL A 157 13.55 12.76 -17.08
N GLU A 158 13.56 14.01 -16.66
CA GLU A 158 14.48 15.02 -17.16
C GLU A 158 15.72 15.06 -16.26
N LEU A 159 16.89 14.92 -16.87
CA LEU A 159 18.16 15.11 -16.17
C LEU A 159 18.69 16.49 -16.56
N THR A 160 18.78 17.37 -15.57
CA THR A 160 19.41 18.68 -15.69
C THR A 160 20.85 18.54 -15.18
N GLY A 161 21.85 18.95 -15.95
CA GLY A 161 23.27 18.68 -15.67
C GLY A 161 24.13 19.91 -15.70
#